data_AF-A0AAU2ABX2-F1
#
_entry.id   AF-A0AAU2ABX2-F1
#
_cell.length_a   1.000
_cell.length_b   1.000
_cell.length_c   1.000
_cell.angle_alpha   90.00
_cell.angle_beta   90.00
_cell.angle_gamma   90.00
#
_symmetry.space_group_name_H-M   'P 1'
#
loop_
_entity.id
_entity.type
_entity.pdbx_description
1 polymer ?
#
loop_
_entity_poly.entity_id
_entity_poly.type
_entity_poly.pdbx_seq_one_letter_code
_entity_poly.pdbx_strand_id
1 'polypeptide(L)'
;MSEIMRRQNLRPMSRRAHSALISMAEETQIEQASAQAISAVATHAMSEVLYLKRAQAMYEQQCPDAAEALALIANTATMDIAHQVRRFSMEMGG
;
A
#
# COMPACT_ATOMS: atom_id res chain seq x y z
N MET A 1 -6.42 42.86 -0.01
CA MET A 1 -5.54 42.64 1.16
C MET A 1 -4.51 41.60 0.79
N SER A 2 -3.28 42.04 0.51
CA SER A 2 -2.20 41.24 -0.09
C SER A 2 -1.60 40.21 0.88
N GLU A 3 -1.18 39.05 0.36
CA GLU A 3 -0.47 37.96 1.06
C GLU A 3 0.70 38.46 1.94
N ILE A 4 1.32 39.56 1.51
CA ILE A 4 2.41 40.28 2.19
C ILE A 4 1.97 40.85 3.55
N MET A 5 0.75 41.39 3.66
CA MET A 5 0.20 41.88 4.93
C MET A 5 -0.20 40.73 5.86
N ARG A 6 -0.59 39.57 5.32
CA ARG A 6 -0.86 38.37 6.12
C ARG A 6 0.42 37.84 6.78
N ARG A 7 1.55 37.86 6.06
CA ARG A 7 2.87 37.46 6.59
C ARG A 7 3.40 38.44 7.64
N GLN A 8 3.08 39.72 7.51
CA GLN A 8 3.48 40.77 8.46
C GLN A 8 2.82 40.63 9.85
N ASN A 9 1.63 40.01 9.92
CA ASN A 9 0.88 39.83 11.17
C ASN A 9 1.18 38.50 11.90
N LEU A 10 2.07 37.67 11.37
CA LEU A 10 2.48 36.43 12.04
C LEU A 10 3.63 36.76 13.00
N ARG A 11 3.43 36.43 14.29
CA ARG A 11 4.51 36.54 15.29
C ARG A 11 5.75 35.77 14.78
N PRO A 12 6.97 36.33 14.91
CA PRO A 12 8.17 35.63 14.49
C PRO A 12 8.26 34.30 15.24
N MET A 13 8.25 33.21 14.49
CA MET A 13 8.29 31.86 15.02
C MET A 13 9.68 31.60 15.61
N SER A 14 9.74 30.96 16.78
CA SER A 14 11.03 30.57 17.35
C SER A 14 11.71 29.56 16.43
N ARG A 15 13.04 29.61 16.32
CA ARG A 15 13.82 28.64 15.53
C ARG A 15 13.51 27.19 15.91
N ARG A 16 13.25 26.93 17.20
CA ARG A 16 12.83 25.61 17.69
C ARG A 16 11.48 25.17 17.14
N ALA A 17 10.48 26.06 17.17
CA ALA A 17 9.16 25.77 16.61
C ALA A 17 9.22 25.56 15.09
N HIS A 18 10.07 26.33 14.39
CA HIS A 18 10.27 26.14 12.96
C HIS A 18 10.92 24.78 12.65
N SER A 19 11.96 24.39 13.38
CA SER A 19 12.61 23.08 13.24
C SER A 19 11.64 21.93 13.52
N ALA A 20 10.83 22.04 14.58
CA ALA A 20 9.83 21.02 14.91
C ALA A 20 8.79 20.87 13.79
N LEU A 21 8.32 21.96 13.19
CA LEU A 21 7.38 21.90 12.06
C LEU A 21 8.00 21.25 10.82
N ILE A 22 9.28 21.49 10.53
CA ILE A 22 9.97 20.83 9.42
C ILE A 22 10.05 19.33 9.69
N SER A 23 10.50 18.92 10.88
CA SER A 23 10.58 17.50 11.24
C SER A 23 9.22 16.80 11.19
N MET A 24 8.14 17.44 11.66
CA MET A 24 6.78 16.90 11.55
C MET A 24 6.32 16.78 10.10
N ALA A 25 6.64 17.76 9.25
CA ALA A 25 6.31 17.72 7.84
C ALA A 25 7.06 16.60 7.10
N GLU A 26 8.32 16.37 7.45
CA GLU A 26 9.14 15.26 6.92
C GLU A 26 8.56 13.90 7.35
N GLU A 27 8.19 13.75 8.62
CA GLU A 27 7.56 12.53 9.15
C GLU A 27 6.23 12.24 8.46
N THR A 28 5.37 13.26 8.28
CA THR A 28 4.09 13.12 7.56
C THR A 28 4.32 12.73 6.09
N GLN A 29 5.35 13.24 5.43
CA GLN A 29 5.65 12.86 4.04
C GLN A 29 6.09 11.40 3.94
N ILE A 30 6.89 10.92 4.90
CA ILE A 30 7.32 9.52 4.95
C ILE A 30 6.12 8.60 5.15
N GLU A 31 5.22 8.93 6.09
CA GLU A 31 3.97 8.16 6.32
C GLU A 31 3.07 8.12 5.08
N GLN A 32 2.94 9.24 4.36
CA GLN A 32 2.15 9.27 3.12
C GLN A 32 2.78 8.41 2.04
N ALA A 33 4.11 8.45 1.89
CA ALA A 33 4.83 7.64 0.91
C ALA A 33 4.71 6.13 1.23
N SER A 34 4.81 5.74 2.51
CA SER A 34 4.65 4.34 2.90
C SER A 34 3.22 3.85 2.65
N ALA A 35 2.21 4.65 2.98
CA ALA A 35 0.81 4.33 2.69
C ALA A 35 0.54 4.16 1.18
N GLN A 36 1.11 5.02 0.34
CA GLN A 36 1.00 4.91 -1.11
C GLN A 36 1.67 3.65 -1.65
N ALA A 37 2.87 3.31 -1.14
CA ALA A 37 3.58 2.11 -1.53
C ALA A 37 2.79 0.84 -1.16
N ILE A 38 2.27 0.77 0.07
CA ILE A 38 1.43 -0.36 0.53
C ILE A 38 0.20 -0.51 -0.36
N SER A 39 -0.48 0.61 -0.67
CA SER A 39 -1.66 0.61 -1.53
C SER A 39 -1.36 0.11 -2.95
N ALA A 40 -0.24 0.55 -3.53
CA ALA A 40 0.18 0.12 -4.87
C ALA A 40 0.47 -1.39 -4.91
N VAL A 41 1.21 -1.91 -3.92
CA VAL A 41 1.52 -3.34 -3.81
C VAL A 41 0.25 -4.16 -3.60
N ALA A 42 -0.64 -3.73 -2.71
CA ALA A 42 -1.92 -4.42 -2.48
C ALA A 42 -2.77 -4.46 -3.76
N THR A 43 -2.82 -3.35 -4.51
CA THR A 43 -3.57 -3.27 -5.78
C THR A 43 -3.01 -4.26 -6.81
N HIS A 44 -1.69 -4.30 -6.95
CA HIS A 44 -1.05 -5.25 -7.86
C HIS A 44 -1.31 -6.71 -7.41
N ALA A 45 -1.16 -7.01 -6.13
CA ALA A 45 -1.45 -8.34 -5.60
C ALA A 45 -2.90 -8.79 -5.83
N MET A 46 -3.87 -7.88 -5.70
CA MET A 46 -5.27 -8.18 -6.05
C MET A 46 -5.45 -8.54 -7.52
N SER A 47 -4.70 -7.89 -8.42
CA SER A 47 -4.74 -8.19 -9.86
C SER A 47 -4.19 -9.60 -10.15
N GLU A 48 -3.12 -10.01 -9.46
CA GLU A 48 -2.53 -11.36 -9.58
C GLU A 48 -3.48 -12.44 -9.05
N VAL A 49 -4.12 -12.21 -7.90
CA VAL A 49 -5.13 -13.13 -7.35
C VAL A 49 -6.31 -13.29 -8.32
N LEU A 50 -6.77 -12.20 -8.91
CA LEU A 50 -7.85 -12.24 -9.89
C LEU A 50 -7.45 -13.00 -11.17
N TYR A 51 -6.20 -12.84 -11.62
CA TYR A 51 -5.65 -13.63 -12.71
C TYR A 51 -5.62 -15.13 -12.37
N LEU A 52 -5.10 -15.50 -11.20
CA LEU A 52 -5.06 -16.89 -10.73
C LEU A 52 -6.45 -17.52 -10.67
N LYS A 53 -7.46 -16.79 -10.19
CA LYS A 53 -8.84 -17.29 -10.14
C LYS A 53 -9.46 -17.49 -11.52
N ARG A 54 -9.14 -16.63 -12.49
CA ARG A 54 -9.56 -16.84 -13.88
C ARG A 54 -8.88 -18.06 -14.49
N ALA A 55 -7.57 -18.21 -14.27
CA ALA A 55 -6.81 -19.36 -14.74
C ALA A 55 -7.35 -20.67 -14.14
N GLN A 56 -7.61 -20.69 -12.82
CA GLN A 56 -8.26 -21.82 -12.12
C GLN A 56 -9.55 -22.22 -12.84
N ALA A 57 -10.48 -21.29 -13.03
CA ALA A 57 -11.77 -21.58 -13.67
C ALA A 57 -11.62 -22.11 -15.10
N MET A 58 -10.66 -21.59 -15.88
CA MET A 58 -10.38 -22.07 -17.23
C MET A 58 -9.83 -23.50 -17.24
N TYR A 59 -8.90 -23.82 -16.33
CA TYR A 59 -8.32 -25.16 -16.27
C TYR A 59 -9.29 -26.20 -15.70
N GLU A 60 -10.13 -25.82 -14.72
CA GLU A 60 -11.19 -26.68 -14.19
C GLU A 60 -12.20 -27.09 -15.28
N GLN A 61 -12.53 -26.18 -16.20
CA GLN A 61 -13.39 -26.49 -17.34
C GLN A 61 -12.76 -27.48 -18.32
N GLN A 62 -11.43 -27.44 -18.49
CA GLN A 62 -10.70 -28.30 -19.41
C GLN A 62 -10.34 -29.65 -18.80
N CYS A 63 -10.14 -29.71 -17.48
CA CYS A 63 -9.77 -30.91 -16.74
C CYS A 63 -10.54 -31.01 -15.42
N PRO A 64 -11.81 -31.47 -15.46
CA PRO A 64 -12.65 -31.58 -14.27
C PRO A 64 -12.07 -32.51 -13.19
N ASP A 65 -11.37 -33.57 -13.61
CA ASP A 65 -10.75 -34.54 -12.69
C ASP A 65 -9.64 -33.93 -11.82
N ALA A 66 -9.04 -32.83 -12.27
CA ALA A 66 -8.00 -32.11 -11.54
C ALA A 66 -8.53 -30.90 -10.75
N ALA A 67 -9.84 -30.67 -10.72
CA ALA A 67 -10.41 -29.43 -10.18
C ALA A 67 -10.05 -29.18 -8.72
N GLU A 68 -10.07 -30.21 -7.87
CA GLU A 68 -9.71 -30.08 -6.46
C GLU A 68 -8.23 -29.70 -6.26
N ALA A 69 -7.34 -30.28 -7.06
CA ALA A 69 -5.91 -29.95 -7.04
C ALA A 69 -5.65 -28.52 -7.54
N LEU A 70 -6.34 -28.11 -8.62
CA LEU A 70 -6.26 -26.74 -9.15
C LEU A 70 -6.77 -25.71 -8.14
N ALA A 71 -7.88 -26.00 -7.46
CA ALA A 71 -8.41 -25.15 -6.40
C ALA A 71 -7.44 -25.04 -5.23
N LEU A 72 -6.82 -26.15 -4.80
CA LEU A 72 -5.81 -26.15 -3.75
C LEU A 72 -4.62 -25.25 -4.12
N ILE A 73 -4.04 -25.44 -5.30
CA ILE A 73 -2.90 -24.65 -5.79
C ILE A 73 -3.25 -23.15 -5.83
N ALA A 74 -4.39 -22.80 -6.42
CA ALA A 74 -4.82 -21.41 -6.53
C ALA A 74 -5.06 -20.75 -5.16
N ASN A 75 -5.64 -21.48 -4.22
CA ASN A 75 -5.87 -21.00 -2.85
C ASN A 75 -4.56 -20.84 -2.08
N THR A 76 -3.64 -21.80 -2.17
CA THR A 76 -2.33 -21.71 -1.53
C THR A 76 -1.52 -20.53 -2.08
N ALA A 77 -1.52 -20.33 -3.40
CA ALA A 77 -0.85 -19.19 -4.02
C ALA A 77 -1.49 -17.85 -3.60
N THR A 78 -2.83 -17.78 -3.54
CA THR A 78 -3.56 -16.60 -3.06
C THR A 78 -3.18 -16.27 -1.61
N MET A 79 -3.08 -17.28 -0.76
CA MET A 79 -2.68 -17.12 0.64
C MET A 79 -1.24 -16.64 0.77
N ASP A 80 -0.32 -17.18 -0.03
CA ASP A 80 1.08 -16.72 -0.03
C ASP A 80 1.21 -15.26 -0.48
N ILE A 81 0.49 -14.87 -1.55
CA ILE A 81 0.43 -13.46 -1.99
C ILE A 81 -0.06 -12.55 -0.84
N ALA A 82 -1.13 -12.95 -0.14
CA ALA A 82 -1.64 -12.19 0.99
C ALA A 82 -0.60 -12.06 2.14
N HIS A 83 0.15 -13.14 2.40
CA HIS A 83 1.24 -13.10 3.37
C HIS A 83 2.38 -12.16 2.95
N GLN A 84 2.75 -12.14 1.67
CA GLN A 84 3.78 -11.25 1.15
C GLN A 84 3.35 -9.78 1.25
N VAL A 85 2.10 -9.44 0.90
CA VAL A 85 1.55 -8.08 1.05
C VAL A 85 1.54 -7.66 2.52
N ARG A 86 1.13 -8.56 3.42
CA ARG A 86 1.16 -8.28 4.87
C ARG A 86 2.57 -8.03 5.37
N ARG A 87 3.55 -8.84 4.94
CA ARG A 87 4.96 -8.68 5.33
C ARG A 87 5.49 -7.33 4.84
N PHE A 88 5.24 -6.98 3.58
CA PHE A 88 5.62 -5.69 3.02
C PHE A 88 5.01 -4.52 3.82
N SER A 89 3.73 -4.62 4.17
CA SER A 89 3.05 -3.61 4.99
C SER A 89 3.69 -3.44 6.37
N MET A 90 4.08 -4.54 7.02
CA MET A 90 4.81 -4.49 8.30
C MET A 90 6.21 -3.90 8.16
N GLU A 91 6.92 -4.17 7.06
CA GLU A 91 8.26 -3.62 6.80
C GLU A 91 8.23 -2.12 6.46
N MET A 92 7.13 -1.63 5.90
CA MET A 92 6.96 -0.21 5.51
C MET A 92 6.27 0.66 6.57
N GLY A 93 5.47 0.06 7.45
CA GLY A 93 4.71 0.75 8.49
C GLY A 93 5.28 0.61 9.91
N GLY A 94 6.39 -0.13 10.07
CA GLY A 94 7.18 -0.19 11.31
C GLY A 94 8.42 0.69 11.21
#